data_AF-A0A556QWF4-F1
#
_entry.id   AF-A0A556QWF4-F1
#
_cell.length_a   1.000
_cell.length_b   1.000
_cell.length_c   1.000
_cell.angle_alpha   90.00
_cell.angle_beta   90.00
_cell.angle_gamma   90.00
#
_symmetry.space_group_name_H-M   'P 1'
#
loop_
_entity.id
_entity.type
_entity.pdbx_description
1 polymer ?
#
loop_
_entity_poly.entity_id
_entity_poly.type
_entity_poly.pdbx_seq_one_letter_code
_entity_poly.pdbx_strand_id
1 'polypeptide(L)'
;MSKVSKLVIKACSDNKFSSFTGEFITSINPENLAIKSAVAYGVPNGVASFGSLKYYGSPPKLLSFSLLFDGTGIIPGSNTIAVIEQVKQLQDIAYSIHKKNNAPNYIRVIWGQIDFKGRLVDLDIVYSMFQVDGTLIRAEAHIAVLEEVVSAGKGKSAAGIDSDYTKPSGASATSKGSLSRGGMHRRLIMRLLAHRPLIRRLLRQRLMA
;
A
#
# COMPACT_ATOMS: atom_id res chain seq x y z
N MET A 1 12.31 29.05 -19.66
CA MET A 1 12.22 27.95 -18.68
C MET A 1 10.77 27.56 -18.49
N SER A 2 10.40 26.31 -18.72
CA SER A 2 9.08 25.78 -18.33
C SER A 2 9.04 25.54 -16.81
N LYS A 3 7.95 25.91 -16.14
CA LYS A 3 7.79 25.70 -14.70
C LYS A 3 7.45 24.23 -14.44
N VAL A 4 8.37 23.49 -13.81
CA VAL A 4 8.13 22.09 -13.40
C VAL A 4 6.95 22.04 -12.44
N SER A 5 5.95 21.21 -12.75
CA SER A 5 4.83 20.93 -11.86
C SER A 5 5.27 20.04 -10.71
N LYS A 6 5.02 20.47 -9.47
CA LYS A 6 5.21 19.64 -8.28
C LYS A 6 4.01 18.73 -8.08
N LEU A 7 4.23 17.56 -7.48
CA LEU A 7 3.13 16.75 -6.93
C LEU A 7 2.56 17.46 -5.69
N VAL A 8 1.23 17.50 -5.58
CA VAL A 8 0.50 18.08 -4.44
C VAL A 8 -0.45 17.03 -3.86
N ILE A 9 -0.42 16.87 -2.54
CA ILE A 9 -1.33 16.03 -1.76
C ILE A 9 -2.26 16.98 -1.00
N LYS A 10 -3.56 16.98 -1.31
CA LYS A 10 -4.55 17.79 -0.60
C LYS A 10 -5.38 16.94 0.34
N ALA A 11 -5.60 17.44 1.54
CA ALA A 11 -6.59 16.93 2.48
C ALA A 11 -7.96 17.56 2.20
N CYS A 12 -8.99 16.72 2.15
CA CYS A 12 -10.38 17.11 1.99
C CYS A 12 -11.22 16.58 3.16
N SER A 13 -12.19 17.38 3.63
CA SER A 13 -13.11 16.96 4.71
C SER A 13 -14.35 16.20 4.20
N ASP A 14 -14.59 16.19 2.89
CA ASP A 14 -15.72 15.53 2.24
C ASP A 14 -15.30 14.61 1.09
N ASN A 15 -16.12 13.59 0.84
CA ASN A 15 -15.92 12.61 -0.22
C ASN A 15 -16.19 13.15 -1.64
N LYS A 16 -16.63 14.41 -1.79
CA LYS A 16 -16.73 15.06 -3.10
C LYS A 16 -15.44 15.79 -3.48
N PHE A 17 -14.44 15.79 -2.58
CA PHE A 17 -13.15 16.45 -2.74
C PHE A 17 -13.29 17.95 -3.03
N SER A 18 -14.29 18.57 -2.39
CA SER A 18 -14.72 19.96 -2.64
C SER A 18 -14.28 20.96 -1.59
N SER A 19 -14.19 20.56 -0.32
CA SER A 19 -13.71 21.38 0.80
C SER A 19 -12.32 20.92 1.22
N PHE A 20 -11.32 21.80 1.09
CA PHE A 20 -9.94 21.51 1.46
C PHE A 20 -9.64 21.91 2.91
N THR A 21 -8.94 21.04 3.64
CA THR A 21 -8.49 21.30 5.03
C THR A 21 -7.00 21.60 5.12
N GLY A 22 -6.23 21.31 4.07
CA GLY A 22 -4.82 21.65 3.94
C GLY A 22 -4.18 20.99 2.71
N GLU A 23 -2.93 21.31 2.43
CA GLU A 23 -2.15 20.67 1.37
C GLU A 23 -0.67 20.54 1.72
N PHE A 24 -0.05 19.49 1.19
CA PHE A 24 1.38 19.26 1.19
C PHE A 24 1.88 19.29 -0.26
N ILE A 25 2.89 20.12 -0.54
CA ILE A 25 3.53 20.25 -1.86
C ILE A 25 4.91 19.60 -1.76
N THR A 26 5.24 18.64 -2.62
CA THR A 26 6.50 17.92 -2.46
C THR A 26 7.73 18.77 -2.83
N SER A 27 8.75 18.71 -1.97
CA SER A 27 10.09 19.24 -2.22
C SER A 27 10.74 18.59 -3.44
N ILE A 28 10.60 17.26 -3.57
CA ILE A 28 11.17 16.44 -4.64
C ILE A 28 10.04 15.64 -5.29
N ASN A 29 9.90 15.70 -6.62
CA ASN A 29 8.89 14.90 -7.30
C ASN A 29 9.23 13.41 -7.20
N PRO A 30 8.22 12.52 -7.10
CA PRO A 30 8.48 11.08 -7.19
C PRO A 30 9.10 10.76 -8.57
N GLU A 31 9.96 9.75 -8.63
CA GLU A 31 10.47 9.23 -9.91
C GLU A 31 9.35 8.57 -10.71
N ASN A 32 8.47 7.82 -10.02
CA ASN A 32 7.39 7.05 -10.61
C ASN A 32 6.11 7.14 -9.78
N LEU A 33 4.98 6.89 -10.43
CA LEU A 33 3.65 6.86 -9.83
C LEU A 33 2.86 5.74 -10.51
N ALA A 34 2.43 4.75 -9.72
CA ALA A 34 1.70 3.59 -10.25
C ALA A 34 0.22 3.64 -9.84
N ILE A 35 -0.69 3.46 -10.81
CA ILE A 35 -2.13 3.29 -10.57
C ILE A 35 -2.52 1.87 -11.00
N LYS A 36 -2.74 0.99 -10.03
CA LYS A 36 -3.20 -0.38 -10.28
C LYS A 36 -4.72 -0.37 -10.44
N SER A 37 -5.20 -0.87 -11.58
CA SER A 37 -6.61 -1.10 -11.89
C SER A 37 -6.86 -2.60 -12.00
N ALA A 38 -8.00 -3.08 -11.54
CA ALA A 38 -8.37 -4.50 -11.56
C ALA A 38 -9.81 -4.69 -12.05
N VAL A 39 -10.11 -5.91 -12.52
CA VAL A 39 -11.46 -6.34 -12.90
C VAL A 39 -11.72 -7.72 -12.30
N ALA A 40 -12.85 -7.86 -11.61
CA ALA A 40 -13.28 -9.10 -10.99
C ALA A 40 -14.14 -9.93 -11.96
N TYR A 41 -13.75 -11.19 -12.15
CA TYR A 41 -14.46 -12.16 -12.98
C TYR A 41 -14.76 -13.44 -12.19
N GLY A 42 -15.93 -14.02 -12.43
CA GLY A 42 -16.30 -15.36 -11.99
C GLY A 42 -15.98 -16.41 -13.05
N VAL A 43 -15.33 -17.49 -12.60
CA VAL A 43 -15.15 -18.73 -13.37
C VAL A 43 -16.40 -19.61 -13.17
N PRO A 44 -17.12 -20.03 -14.22
CA PRO A 44 -18.29 -20.91 -14.07
C PRO A 44 -17.87 -22.33 -13.66
N ASN A 45 -18.20 -22.74 -12.43
CA ASN A 45 -17.88 -24.08 -11.92
C ASN A 45 -18.90 -25.13 -12.40
N GLY A 46 -18.46 -26.09 -13.22
CA GLY A 46 -19.31 -27.16 -13.75
C GLY A 46 -18.53 -28.16 -14.61
N VAL A 47 -19.01 -29.42 -14.68
CA VAL A 47 -18.34 -30.52 -15.40
C VAL A 47 -18.32 -30.31 -16.93
N ALA A 48 -19.21 -29.46 -17.45
CA ALA A 48 -19.33 -29.10 -18.86
C ALA A 48 -19.01 -27.61 -19.15
N SER A 49 -18.18 -26.96 -18.31
CA SER A 49 -17.90 -25.52 -18.40
C SER A 49 -16.99 -25.11 -19.58
N PHE A 50 -17.51 -25.18 -20.81
CA PHE A 50 -17.06 -24.35 -21.93
C PHE A 50 -17.71 -22.95 -21.85
N GLY A 51 -17.63 -22.31 -20.68
CA GLY A 51 -18.31 -21.05 -20.36
C GLY A 51 -17.37 -19.84 -20.36
N SER A 52 -17.85 -18.69 -20.83
CA SER A 52 -17.13 -17.43 -20.74
C SER A 52 -17.08 -16.87 -19.31
N LEU A 53 -16.06 -16.06 -19.01
CA LEU A 53 -15.90 -15.41 -17.71
C LEU A 53 -17.03 -14.40 -17.46
N LYS A 54 -17.69 -14.49 -16.30
CA LYS A 54 -18.74 -13.54 -15.92
C LYS A 54 -18.13 -12.35 -15.17
N TYR A 55 -18.24 -11.14 -15.71
CA TYR A 55 -17.87 -9.91 -15.00
C TYR A 55 -18.69 -9.74 -13.71
N TYR A 56 -18.03 -9.42 -12.61
CA TYR A 56 -18.66 -9.10 -11.32
C TYR A 56 -18.51 -7.63 -10.92
N GLY A 57 -17.44 -6.96 -11.35
CA GLY A 57 -17.18 -5.57 -10.99
C GLY A 57 -15.75 -5.13 -11.29
N SER A 58 -15.49 -3.83 -11.15
CA SER A 58 -14.15 -3.25 -11.16
C SER A 58 -13.87 -2.70 -9.76
N PRO A 59 -12.99 -3.33 -8.96
CA PRO A 59 -12.61 -2.81 -7.64
C PRO A 59 -11.99 -1.40 -7.73
N PRO A 60 -12.02 -0.61 -6.64
CA PRO A 60 -11.39 0.71 -6.62
C PRO A 60 -9.88 0.62 -6.93
N LYS A 61 -9.37 1.57 -7.71
CA LYS A 61 -7.94 1.62 -8.08
C LYS A 61 -7.05 1.87 -6.86
N LEU A 62 -5.83 1.36 -6.89
CA LEU A 62 -4.79 1.70 -5.91
C LEU A 62 -3.70 2.56 -6.56
N LEU A 63 -3.54 3.78 -6.07
CA LEU A 63 -2.39 4.64 -6.32
C LEU A 63 -1.26 4.28 -5.35
N SER A 64 -0.01 4.16 -5.83
CA SER A 64 1.18 4.00 -5.00
C SER A 64 2.39 4.76 -5.57
N PHE A 65 3.15 5.45 -4.69
CA PHE A 65 4.35 6.21 -5.04
C PHE A 65 5.27 6.41 -3.82
N SER A 66 6.54 6.75 -4.05
CA SER A 66 7.51 7.14 -3.01
C SER A 66 7.80 8.64 -3.05
N LEU A 67 7.90 9.30 -1.89
CA LEU A 67 8.45 10.66 -1.78
C LEU A 67 9.80 10.65 -1.05
N LEU A 68 10.82 11.21 -1.69
CA LEU A 68 12.12 11.48 -1.08
C LEU A 68 12.12 12.86 -0.40
N PHE A 69 12.60 12.88 0.84
CA PHE A 69 12.91 14.08 1.60
C PHE A 69 14.43 14.15 1.78
N ASP A 70 15.06 15.27 1.39
CA ASP A 70 16.52 15.39 1.41
C ASP A 70 16.97 16.74 1.99
N GLY A 71 17.72 16.67 3.09
CA GLY A 71 18.33 17.79 3.78
C GLY A 71 19.81 18.02 3.44
N THR A 72 20.39 17.26 2.50
CA THR A 72 21.83 17.31 2.19
C THR A 72 22.25 18.58 1.44
N GLY A 73 21.29 19.29 0.84
CA GLY A 73 21.54 20.46 0.00
C GLY A 73 21.99 20.15 -1.43
N ILE A 74 22.15 18.86 -1.79
CA ILE A 74 22.48 18.44 -3.17
C ILE A 74 21.35 18.81 -4.15
N ILE A 75 20.10 18.82 -3.69
CA ILE A 75 18.93 19.19 -4.49
C ILE A 75 18.50 20.62 -4.13
N PRO A 76 18.61 21.60 -5.03
CA PRO A 76 18.31 23.00 -4.72
C PRO A 76 16.88 23.20 -4.21
N GLY A 77 16.77 23.70 -2.98
CA GLY A 77 15.49 24.00 -2.33
C GLY A 77 14.77 22.81 -1.69
N SER A 78 15.37 21.62 -1.61
CA SER A 78 14.78 20.51 -0.84
C SER A 78 14.99 20.62 0.67
N ASN A 79 15.95 21.46 1.10
CA ASN A 79 16.42 21.62 2.47
C ASN A 79 16.02 22.96 3.10
N THR A 80 14.93 23.58 2.65
CA THR A 80 14.42 24.88 3.16
C THR A 80 13.84 24.80 4.57
N ILE A 81 13.40 23.60 4.98
CA ILE A 81 12.94 23.23 6.33
C ILE A 81 13.46 21.82 6.64
N ALA A 82 13.55 21.43 7.92
CA ALA A 82 14.18 20.18 8.30
C ALA A 82 13.41 18.96 7.80
N VAL A 83 14.11 17.85 7.51
CA VAL A 83 13.48 16.63 6.97
C VAL A 83 12.37 16.10 7.88
N ILE A 84 12.57 16.15 9.21
CA ILE A 84 11.56 15.75 10.19
C ILE A 84 10.31 16.63 10.15
N GLU A 85 10.44 17.92 9.81
CA GLU A 85 9.32 18.85 9.67
C GLU A 85 8.55 18.60 8.37
N GLN A 86 9.24 18.32 7.26
CA GLN A 86 8.61 17.94 5.99
C GLN A 86 7.82 16.62 6.11
N VAL A 87 8.40 15.63 6.79
CA VAL A 87 7.73 14.36 7.08
C VAL A 87 6.52 14.58 7.99
N LYS A 88 6.65 15.42 9.02
CA LYS A 88 5.52 15.78 9.88
C LYS A 88 4.40 16.49 9.09
N GLN A 89 4.73 17.43 8.20
CA GLN A 89 3.73 18.09 7.34
C GLN A 89 2.98 17.10 6.44
N LEU A 90 3.66 16.09 5.89
CA LEU A 90 3.01 15.00 5.16
C LEU A 90 2.05 14.22 6.07
N GLN A 91 2.47 13.85 7.28
CA GLN A 91 1.63 13.13 8.25
C GLN A 91 0.42 13.97 8.71
N ASP A 92 0.63 15.25 9.02
CA ASP A 92 -0.39 16.19 9.48
C ASP A 92 -1.52 16.37 8.42
N ILE A 93 -1.18 16.30 7.13
CA ILE A 93 -2.14 16.34 6.02
C ILE A 93 -2.78 14.97 5.76
N ALA A 94 -1.97 13.91 5.61
CA ALA A 94 -2.40 12.63 5.07
C ALA A 94 -2.95 11.64 6.11
N TYR A 95 -2.41 11.64 7.33
CA TYR A 95 -2.67 10.62 8.36
C TYR A 95 -3.52 11.13 9.54
N SER A 96 -3.52 12.45 9.81
CA SER A 96 -4.28 13.07 10.92
C SER A 96 -5.72 12.58 11.06
N ILE A 97 -6.00 11.90 12.17
CA ILE A 97 -7.35 11.44 12.53
C ILE A 97 -8.12 12.60 13.15
N HIS A 98 -9.19 13.05 12.48
CA HIS A 98 -10.02 14.13 12.99
C HIS A 98 -11.04 13.61 14.00
N LYS A 99 -11.02 14.16 15.23
CA LYS A 99 -11.91 13.77 16.36
C LYS A 99 -13.40 13.75 16.03
N LYS A 100 -13.83 14.51 15.01
CA LYS A 100 -15.22 14.56 14.54
C LYS A 100 -15.65 13.31 13.76
N ASN A 101 -14.70 12.66 13.07
CA ASN A 101 -14.96 11.60 12.09
C ASN A 101 -14.33 10.25 12.49
N ASN A 102 -13.40 10.23 13.46
CA ASN A 102 -12.59 9.06 13.85
C ASN A 102 -11.89 8.35 12.67
N ALA A 103 -11.56 9.10 11.62
CA ALA A 103 -10.84 8.64 10.45
C ALA A 103 -9.88 9.73 9.94
N PRO A 104 -8.84 9.36 9.15
CA PRO A 104 -8.03 10.31 8.37
C PRO A 104 -8.85 11.11 7.36
N ASN A 105 -8.23 12.16 6.81
CA ASN A 105 -8.79 12.97 5.72
C ASN A 105 -9.05 12.14 4.44
N TYR A 106 -9.94 12.65 3.58
CA TYR A 106 -9.98 12.27 2.17
C TYR A 106 -8.76 12.87 1.47
N ILE A 107 -8.10 12.11 0.59
CA ILE A 107 -6.83 12.49 -0.04
C ILE A 107 -7.00 12.68 -1.54
N ARG A 108 -6.59 13.85 -2.03
CA ARG A 108 -6.52 14.17 -3.47
C ARG A 108 -5.07 14.38 -3.89
N VAL A 109 -4.54 13.51 -4.74
CA VAL A 109 -3.16 13.59 -5.25
C VAL A 109 -3.17 14.13 -6.67
N ILE A 110 -2.48 15.25 -6.88
CA ILE A 110 -2.46 15.99 -8.15
C ILE A 110 -1.03 16.11 -8.65
N TRP A 111 -0.76 15.64 -9.88
CA TRP A 111 0.54 15.84 -10.53
C TRP A 111 0.43 15.79 -12.07
N GLY A 112 0.82 16.89 -12.73
CA GLY A 112 0.66 17.00 -14.19
C GLY A 112 -0.82 16.92 -14.61
N GLN A 113 -1.19 15.84 -15.30
CA GLN A 113 -2.57 15.53 -15.70
C GLN A 113 -3.28 14.54 -14.75
N ILE A 114 -2.57 14.02 -13.75
CA ILE A 114 -3.11 13.07 -12.76
C ILE A 114 -3.89 13.84 -11.69
N ASP A 115 -5.13 13.44 -11.45
CA ASP A 115 -6.01 13.92 -10.37
C ASP A 115 -6.70 12.71 -9.70
N PHE A 116 -5.99 12.08 -8.77
CA PHE A 116 -6.44 10.87 -8.08
C PHE A 116 -7.14 11.23 -6.75
N LYS A 117 -8.26 10.56 -6.44
CA LYS A 117 -9.15 10.89 -5.32
C LYS A 117 -9.46 9.63 -4.52
N GLY A 118 -9.15 9.64 -3.23
CA GLY A 118 -9.18 8.44 -2.43
C GLY A 118 -9.01 8.63 -0.92
N ARG A 119 -8.63 7.55 -0.24
CA ARG A 119 -8.22 7.52 1.17
C ARG A 119 -6.82 6.93 1.29
N LEU A 120 -6.05 7.41 2.26
CA LEU A 120 -4.78 6.79 2.63
C LEU A 120 -5.04 5.37 3.15
N VAL A 121 -4.29 4.39 2.63
CA VAL A 121 -4.32 2.98 3.07
C VAL A 121 -2.98 2.56 3.66
N ASP A 122 -1.88 3.15 3.19
CA ASP A 122 -0.54 2.88 3.71
C ASP A 122 0.32 4.14 3.68
N LEU A 123 1.08 4.34 4.76
CA LEU A 123 2.11 5.36 4.89
C LEU A 123 3.26 4.76 5.70
N ASP A 124 4.25 4.23 4.99
CA ASP A 124 5.47 3.68 5.57
C ASP A 124 6.60 4.70 5.37
N ILE A 125 7.43 4.92 6.39
CA ILE A 125 8.41 6.02 6.41
C ILE A 125 9.77 5.50 6.87
N VAL A 126 10.71 5.45 5.93
CA VAL A 126 12.08 4.97 6.13
C VAL A 126 13.00 6.17 6.39
N TYR A 127 13.38 6.36 7.65
CA TYR A 127 14.37 7.35 8.06
C TYR A 127 15.79 6.86 7.79
N SER A 128 16.62 7.68 7.15
CA SER A 128 17.99 7.32 6.75
C SER A 128 18.94 8.52 6.78
N MET A 129 20.24 8.29 6.67
CA MET A 129 21.28 9.33 6.74
C MET A 129 21.08 10.28 7.94
N PHE A 130 21.59 9.86 9.09
CA PHE A 130 21.69 10.70 10.27
C PHE A 130 23.10 11.31 10.32
N GLN A 131 23.19 12.57 10.76
CA GLN A 131 24.45 13.18 11.17
C GLN A 131 24.95 12.58 12.50
N VAL A 132 26.20 12.89 12.86
CA VAL A 132 26.87 12.34 14.07
C VAL A 132 26.21 12.78 15.37
N ASP A 133 25.50 13.91 15.37
CA ASP A 133 24.67 14.43 16.47
C ASP A 133 23.27 13.79 16.55
N GLY A 134 22.90 12.95 15.58
CA GLY A 134 21.56 12.38 15.42
C GLY A 134 20.60 13.19 14.54
N THR A 135 21.03 14.29 13.91
CA THR A 135 20.18 15.10 13.03
C THR A 135 19.83 14.32 11.75
N LEU A 136 18.53 14.09 11.53
CA LEU A 136 17.98 13.42 10.35
C LEU A 136 18.13 14.29 9.09
N ILE A 137 18.84 13.79 8.07
CA ILE A 137 19.00 14.49 6.78
C ILE A 137 18.44 13.74 5.55
N ARG A 138 17.85 12.55 5.69
CA ARG A 138 17.06 11.93 4.60
C ARG A 138 15.88 11.07 5.11
N ALA A 139 14.78 11.07 4.38
CA ALA A 139 13.69 10.12 4.60
C ALA A 139 13.04 9.73 3.27
N GLU A 140 12.48 8.54 3.18
CA GLU A 140 11.58 8.13 2.10
C GLU A 140 10.21 7.76 2.69
N ALA A 141 9.13 8.26 2.10
CA ALA A 141 7.76 7.88 2.46
C ALA A 141 7.11 7.11 1.32
N HIS A 142 6.80 5.83 1.55
CA HIS A 142 6.01 5.00 0.65
C HIS A 142 4.52 5.23 0.96
N ILE A 143 3.77 5.71 -0.04
CA ILE A 143 2.38 6.15 0.12
C ILE A 143 1.47 5.27 -0.76
N ALA A 144 0.40 4.73 -0.18
CA ALA A 144 -0.66 4.05 -0.92
C ALA A 144 -2.03 4.67 -0.66
N VAL A 145 -2.77 4.99 -1.71
CA VAL A 145 -4.10 5.63 -1.67
C VAL A 145 -5.08 4.79 -2.49
N LEU A 146 -6.19 4.38 -1.88
CA LEU A 146 -7.27 3.65 -2.55
C LEU A 146 -8.37 4.61 -3.02
N GLU A 147 -8.86 4.41 -4.25
CA GLU A 147 -9.87 5.26 -4.90
C GLU A 147 -11.20 5.32 -4.12
N GLU A 148 -11.74 6.52 -3.90
CA GLU A 148 -13.02 6.72 -3.18
C GLU A 148 -14.16 6.77 -4.19
N VAL A 149 -15.03 5.77 -4.19
CA VAL A 149 -16.17 5.68 -5.11
C VAL A 149 -17.33 6.52 -4.58
N VAL A 150 -17.53 7.70 -5.17
CA VAL A 150 -18.61 8.63 -4.80
C VAL A 150 -19.95 8.14 -5.35
N SER A 151 -20.69 7.34 -4.56
CA SER A 151 -22.00 6.81 -4.92
C SER A 151 -23.01 7.91 -5.28
N ALA A 152 -23.43 7.96 -6.55
CA ALA A 152 -24.35 8.95 -7.10
C ALA A 152 -25.83 8.70 -6.75
N GLY A 153 -26.14 8.63 -5.45
CA GLY A 153 -27.51 8.77 -4.92
C GLY A 153 -28.16 7.52 -4.30
N LYS A 154 -28.99 7.77 -3.29
CA LYS A 154 -29.97 6.90 -2.59
C LYS A 154 -29.56 5.51 -2.08
N GLY A 155 -28.40 4.97 -2.41
CA GLY A 155 -27.77 3.92 -1.60
C GLY A 155 -27.41 4.48 -0.22
N LYS A 156 -27.55 3.67 0.84
CA LYS A 156 -26.93 4.00 2.14
C LYS A 156 -25.42 3.96 1.95
N SER A 157 -24.72 5.08 2.10
CA SER A 157 -23.26 5.07 2.17
C SER A 157 -22.83 4.24 3.38
N ALA A 158 -22.18 3.10 3.15
CA ALA A 158 -21.57 2.31 4.21
C ALA A 158 -20.38 3.11 4.78
N ALA A 159 -20.55 3.65 5.99
CA ALA A 159 -19.52 4.40 6.67
C ALA A 159 -18.49 3.44 7.28
N GLY A 160 -17.59 2.94 6.43
CA GLY A 160 -16.50 2.02 6.79
C GLY A 160 -16.89 0.55 6.77
N ILE A 161 -15.88 -0.30 6.55
CA ILE A 161 -15.92 -1.78 6.51
C ILE A 161 -16.79 -2.28 5.33
N ASP A 162 -16.26 -2.97 4.32
CA ASP A 162 -15.17 -3.95 4.37
C ASP A 162 -13.80 -3.43 3.91
N SER A 163 -12.71 -3.98 4.46
CA SER A 163 -11.34 -3.47 4.33
C SER A 163 -10.30 -4.60 4.18
N ASP A 164 -10.63 -5.63 3.41
CA ASP A 164 -9.78 -6.81 3.17
C ASP A 164 -8.57 -6.53 2.22
N TYR A 165 -7.98 -5.32 2.31
CA TYR A 165 -6.76 -4.95 1.61
C TYR A 165 -5.54 -5.65 2.22
N THR A 166 -5.27 -6.86 1.74
CA THR A 166 -4.00 -7.54 1.99
C THR A 166 -2.89 -6.86 1.18
N LYS A 167 -1.86 -6.34 1.85
CA LYS A 167 -0.68 -5.77 1.17
C LYS A 167 -0.07 -6.82 0.22
N PRO A 168 0.17 -6.51 -1.07
CA PRO A 168 0.72 -7.49 -2.02
C PRO A 168 2.20 -7.77 -1.71
N SER A 169 2.47 -8.88 -1.04
CA SER A 169 3.82 -9.30 -0.65
C SER A 169 4.66 -9.73 -1.86
N GLY A 170 5.64 -8.91 -2.23
CA GLY A 170 6.60 -9.23 -3.28
C GLY A 170 7.64 -10.27 -2.82
N ALA A 171 7.33 -11.55 -2.93
CA ALA A 171 8.27 -12.63 -2.61
C ALA A 171 8.18 -13.83 -3.58
N SER A 172 9.37 -14.34 -3.92
CA SER A 172 9.68 -15.50 -4.77
C SER A 172 8.67 -16.66 -4.78
N ALA A 173 8.39 -17.20 -5.97
CA ALA A 173 7.59 -18.40 -6.14
C ALA A 173 8.29 -19.66 -5.59
N THR A 174 7.62 -20.41 -4.72
CA THR A 174 7.87 -21.84 -4.50
C THR A 174 6.56 -22.58 -4.21
N SER A 175 6.27 -23.63 -4.96
CA SER A 175 5.02 -24.38 -4.88
C SER A 175 5.11 -25.55 -3.88
N LYS A 176 4.30 -25.51 -2.83
CA LYS A 176 3.87 -26.72 -2.09
C LYS A 176 2.40 -26.58 -1.68
N GLY A 177 1.55 -27.44 -2.25
CA GLY A 177 0.14 -27.49 -1.88
C GLY A 177 -0.08 -28.29 -0.59
N SER A 178 -1.13 -27.94 0.15
CA SER A 178 -1.69 -28.74 1.23
C SER A 178 -3.16 -29.04 0.94
N LEU A 179 -3.50 -30.32 0.70
CA LEU A 179 -4.89 -30.76 0.73
C LEU A 179 -5.23 -31.18 2.16
N SER A 180 -6.15 -30.45 2.79
CA SER A 180 -6.96 -31.03 3.87
C SER A 180 -8.06 -31.89 3.24
N ARG A 181 -8.23 -33.13 3.71
CA ARG A 181 -9.33 -34.00 3.25
C ARG A 181 -9.79 -34.93 4.36
N GLY A 182 -10.96 -34.63 4.93
CA GLY A 182 -11.69 -35.53 5.82
C GLY A 182 -12.74 -36.32 5.02
N GLY A 183 -12.96 -37.59 5.44
CA GLY A 183 -14.07 -38.41 4.96
C GLY A 183 -13.75 -39.35 3.78
N MET A 184 -13.71 -40.66 4.09
CA MET A 184 -14.06 -41.84 3.27
C MET A 184 -13.54 -41.95 1.80
N HIS A 185 -13.01 -43.07 1.31
CA HIS A 185 -13.33 -44.47 1.64
C HIS A 185 -12.20 -45.45 1.19
N ARG A 186 -12.08 -46.58 1.91
CA ARG A 186 -11.49 -47.91 1.55
C ARG A 186 -10.39 -48.05 0.45
N ARG A 187 -9.24 -48.66 0.86
CA ARG A 187 -8.38 -49.71 0.20
C ARG A 187 -8.13 -49.59 -1.33
N LEU A 188 -6.92 -49.67 -1.88
CA LEU A 188 -5.72 -50.53 -1.64
C LEU A 188 -4.46 -49.71 -2.11
N ILE A 189 -3.18 -50.09 -2.29
CA ILE A 189 -2.35 -51.32 -2.36
C ILE A 189 -1.06 -51.10 -1.50
N MET A 190 -0.11 -52.06 -1.44
CA MET A 190 1.11 -52.03 -0.62
C MET A 190 2.42 -51.73 -1.38
N ARG A 191 3.42 -51.21 -0.64
CA ARG A 191 4.89 -51.30 -0.82
C ARG A 191 5.57 -50.67 -2.05
N LEU A 192 6.52 -49.77 -1.74
CA LEU A 192 7.95 -50.09 -1.89
C LEU A 192 8.78 -49.34 -0.82
N LEU A 193 9.99 -49.82 -0.55
CA LEU A 193 10.87 -49.38 0.56
C LEU A 193 12.13 -48.69 0.04
N ALA A 194 12.59 -47.64 0.73
CA ALA A 194 13.98 -47.17 0.68
C ALA A 194 14.39 -46.49 2.00
N HIS A 195 15.67 -46.67 2.37
CA HIS A 195 16.38 -46.09 3.53
C HIS A 195 16.97 -44.70 3.20
N ARG A 196 17.50 -43.84 4.10
CA ARG A 196 17.57 -43.71 5.59
C ARG A 196 17.85 -42.19 5.92
N PRO A 197 17.89 -41.73 7.20
CA PRO A 197 17.85 -40.30 7.56
C PRO A 197 19.24 -39.68 7.93
N LEU A 198 19.19 -38.49 8.58
CA LEU A 198 20.26 -37.58 9.06
C LEU A 198 20.60 -36.46 8.04
N ILE A 199 21.02 -35.24 8.43
CA ILE A 199 21.54 -34.72 9.72
C ILE A 199 20.79 -33.45 10.18
N ARG A 200 20.57 -33.30 11.50
CA ARG A 200 20.29 -32.01 12.18
C ARG A 200 21.00 -31.96 13.55
N ARG A 201 22.14 -31.27 13.66
CA ARG A 201 22.73 -30.81 14.94
C ARG A 201 23.86 -29.79 14.70
N LEU A 202 24.22 -29.05 15.76
CA LEU A 202 25.27 -28.02 15.88
C LEU A 202 24.91 -26.58 15.45
N LEU A 203 24.23 -25.84 16.34
CA LEU A 203 24.58 -24.45 16.73
C LEU A 203 23.62 -23.90 17.83
N ARG A 204 23.76 -24.41 19.06
CA ARG A 204 23.25 -23.78 20.30
C ARG A 204 24.13 -24.18 21.49
N GLN A 205 25.27 -23.49 21.65
CA GLN A 205 26.05 -23.50 22.88
C GLN A 205 26.98 -22.28 22.92
N ARG A 206 26.48 -21.15 23.43
CA ARG A 206 27.31 -20.05 23.97
C ARG A 206 26.48 -19.17 24.91
N LEU A 207 26.26 -19.71 26.11
CA LEU A 207 25.77 -19.07 27.33
C LEU A 207 26.26 -19.96 28.48
N MET A 208 26.69 -19.37 29.58
CA MET A 208 27.42 -20.04 30.69
C MET A 208 28.86 -20.48 30.35
N ALA A 209 29.69 -19.48 30.01
CA ALA A 209 31.10 -19.37 30.40
C ALA A 209 31.46 -17.88 30.34
#